data_AF-A0A8X6R5S8-F1
#
_entry.id   AF-A0A8X6R5S8-F1
#
_cell.length_a   1.000
_cell.length_b   1.000
_cell.length_c   1.000
_cell.angle_alpha   90.00
_cell.angle_beta   90.00
_cell.angle_gamma   90.00
#
_symmetry.space_group_name_H-M   'P 1'
#
loop_
_entity.id
_entity.type
_entity.pdbx_description
1 polymer ?
#
loop_
_entity_poly.entity_id
_entity_poly.type
_entity_poly.pdbx_seq_one_letter_code
_entity_poly.pdbx_strand_id
1 'polypeptide(L)'
;MDLEEYRIQGKIMVDYVANYLSNIRKRRVFPDVKPGYMRSLLPDSAPEDGESFSDILEDVEKIIMPGITHWQSPQMHAYFPALNSPASLLGDMLADGLGCLAFTWASSPACTELEMVVMDWLAKVIGLPAVFLHSSNYKGGGVIQTTASESTLIGLLAARTQMFQHYREKDEQINEADLNTRLVGYTSDQAHSSVEKAGLIGLVKMRYLESDSDLSMRGETLMAAIRRDREKGLIPFFVCATLGTTGACAFDDLKEIGQICDEENLWLHVDAAYAGSAFICPEFRHWLDGIEYADSFAFNPSKWLMVHFDCTAMWVKNSERLHRTFNVDPLYLKHENTGLAVDFTHWQISLSKRFRALKLWFVLRNYGIKGLQEHIRHGVRLAKEFENLVLDDDRFEVPAKRHLGLVVFRVKGENELTENLLKKINSSGKLHCVPSSLKGKYVIRFTVTSPQTTSRDIHNDWSFIQMMCSQILNESPSGRRPISMADIKKRNPSFGTSLLLSNSPMTPKVMNASYVAIFEPGEAIKEFLDRNNSFRVVNKDSPVLQRRLKGLVRGERQFSLDSHIDLMVAANSKRSQRKSVTSIEEHSLGEDSEERSSPEDAARCDKCGQVISL
;
A
#
# COMPACT_ATOMS: atom_id res chain seq x y z
N MET A 1 -19.15 10.81 26.51
CA MET A 1 -17.93 11.56 26.83
C MET A 1 -18.13 13.04 26.54
N ASP A 2 -17.90 13.89 27.53
CA ASP A 2 -17.85 15.35 27.38
C ASP A 2 -16.39 15.86 27.33
N LEU A 3 -16.19 17.19 27.29
CA LEU A 3 -14.86 17.78 27.18
C LEU A 3 -14.00 17.63 28.44
N GLU A 4 -14.59 17.58 29.64
CA GLU A 4 -13.83 17.41 30.88
C GLU A 4 -13.38 15.96 31.03
N GLU A 5 -14.25 15.01 30.71
CA GLU A 5 -13.87 13.60 30.59
C GLU A 5 -12.79 13.41 29.52
N TYR A 6 -12.92 14.04 28.34
CA TYR A 6 -11.90 14.02 27.30
C TYR A 6 -10.53 14.51 27.79
N ARG A 7 -10.46 15.58 28.60
CA ARG A 7 -9.19 16.07 29.17
C ARG A 7 -8.54 15.04 30.08
N ILE A 8 -9.32 14.32 30.86
CA ILE A 8 -8.82 13.28 31.77
C ILE A 8 -8.31 12.09 30.93
N GLN A 9 -9.16 11.56 30.05
CA GLN A 9 -8.81 10.39 29.23
C GLN A 9 -7.69 10.68 28.24
N GLY A 10 -7.64 11.89 27.68
CA GLY A 10 -6.56 12.33 26.80
C GLY A 10 -5.20 12.33 27.48
N LYS A 11 -5.11 12.75 28.76
CA LYS A 11 -3.86 12.68 29.54
C LYS A 11 -3.44 11.23 29.79
N ILE A 12 -4.39 10.37 30.16
CA ILE A 12 -4.14 8.93 30.36
C ILE A 12 -3.60 8.30 29.07
N MET A 13 -4.18 8.65 27.91
CA MET A 13 -3.72 8.14 26.62
C MET A 13 -2.30 8.63 26.28
N VAL A 14 -1.97 9.89 26.57
CA VAL A 14 -0.61 10.41 26.38
C VAL A 14 0.40 9.62 27.23
N ASP A 15 0.10 9.39 28.50
CA ASP A 15 0.96 8.60 29.39
C ASP A 15 1.08 7.14 28.92
N TYR A 16 -0.03 6.55 28.47
CA TYR A 16 -0.06 5.21 27.92
C TYR A 16 0.86 5.06 26.70
N VAL A 17 0.74 5.97 25.70
CA VAL A 17 1.56 5.94 24.49
C VAL A 17 3.04 6.17 24.81
N ALA A 18 3.35 7.10 25.71
CA ALA A 18 4.72 7.34 26.15
C ALA A 18 5.34 6.11 26.83
N ASN A 19 4.59 5.44 27.71
CA ASN A 19 5.00 4.20 28.36
C ASN A 19 5.17 3.05 27.36
N TYR A 20 4.24 2.91 26.41
CA TYR A 20 4.30 1.92 25.34
C TYR A 20 5.57 2.07 24.50
N LEU A 21 5.85 3.27 23.98
CA LEU A 21 7.03 3.53 23.14
C LEU A 21 8.34 3.36 23.92
N SER A 22 8.37 3.74 25.19
CA SER A 22 9.56 3.59 26.04
C SER A 22 9.87 2.14 26.39
N ASN A 23 8.84 1.29 26.50
CA ASN A 23 8.99 -0.12 26.89
C ASN A 23 8.84 -1.10 25.71
N ILE A 24 8.73 -0.62 24.48
CA ILE A 24 8.37 -1.44 23.31
C ILE A 24 9.33 -2.61 23.05
N ARG A 25 10.61 -2.49 23.41
CA ARG A 25 11.63 -3.57 23.34
C ARG A 25 11.25 -4.83 24.12
N LYS A 26 10.41 -4.70 25.17
CA LYS A 26 9.96 -5.83 25.99
C LYS A 26 8.85 -6.63 25.32
N ARG A 27 8.21 -6.09 24.29
CA ARG A 27 7.08 -6.74 23.61
C ARG A 27 7.57 -7.68 22.51
N ARG A 28 6.78 -8.72 22.26
CA ARG A 28 6.98 -9.64 21.13
C ARG A 28 6.67 -8.91 19.83
N VAL A 29 7.67 -8.63 19.00
CA VAL A 29 7.51 -7.77 17.81
C VAL A 29 6.52 -8.32 16.79
N PHE A 30 6.56 -9.62 16.52
CA PHE A 30 5.66 -10.30 15.60
C PHE A 30 4.67 -11.17 16.38
N PRO A 31 3.34 -10.94 16.25
CA PRO A 31 2.34 -11.55 17.13
C PRO A 31 2.19 -13.07 16.91
N ASP A 32 1.79 -13.79 17.96
CA ASP A 32 1.52 -15.23 17.92
C ASP A 32 0.02 -15.51 17.85
N VAL A 33 -0.61 -15.06 16.77
CA VAL A 33 -2.05 -15.20 16.55
C VAL A 33 -2.34 -15.79 15.18
N LYS A 34 -3.53 -16.39 15.04
CA LYS A 34 -4.02 -16.91 13.76
C LYS A 34 -5.08 -15.98 13.17
N PRO A 35 -5.25 -15.94 11.83
CA PRO A 35 -6.35 -15.21 11.21
C PRO A 35 -7.70 -15.58 11.82
N GLY A 36 -8.47 -14.57 12.19
CA GLY A 36 -9.76 -14.73 12.86
C GLY A 36 -9.72 -14.73 14.40
N TYR A 37 -8.54 -14.72 15.05
CA TYR A 37 -8.42 -14.82 16.52
C TYR A 37 -9.28 -13.80 17.29
N MET A 38 -9.40 -12.57 16.78
CA MET A 38 -10.10 -11.48 17.46
C MET A 38 -11.61 -11.70 17.50
N ARG A 39 -12.18 -12.48 16.56
CA ARG A 39 -13.62 -12.66 16.47
C ARG A 39 -14.21 -13.37 17.69
N SER A 40 -13.47 -14.31 18.29
CA SER A 40 -13.91 -14.98 19.52
C SER A 40 -13.67 -14.16 20.79
N LEU A 41 -12.99 -13.01 20.68
CA LEU A 41 -12.65 -12.14 21.81
C LEU A 41 -13.59 -10.93 21.93
N LEU A 42 -14.34 -10.62 20.87
CA LEU A 42 -15.25 -9.48 20.83
C LEU A 42 -16.72 -9.94 20.75
N PRO A 43 -17.67 -9.11 21.22
CA PRO A 43 -19.09 -9.34 20.97
C PRO A 43 -19.42 -9.43 19.48
N ASP A 44 -20.47 -10.19 19.14
CA ASP A 44 -20.92 -10.35 17.74
C ASP A 44 -21.64 -9.11 17.17
N SER A 45 -21.99 -8.14 18.03
CA SER A 45 -22.66 -6.89 17.69
C SER A 45 -22.08 -5.72 18.47
N ALA A 46 -22.20 -4.51 17.93
CA ALA A 46 -21.88 -3.29 18.65
C ALA A 46 -22.79 -3.11 19.89
N PRO A 47 -22.30 -2.46 20.96
CA PRO A 47 -23.10 -2.23 22.16
C PRO A 47 -24.25 -1.24 21.88
N GLU A 48 -25.41 -1.45 22.52
CA GLU A 48 -26.54 -0.52 22.43
C GLU A 48 -26.30 0.74 23.27
N ASP A 49 -25.67 0.57 24.43
CA ASP A 49 -25.30 1.64 25.35
C ASP A 49 -23.79 1.93 25.29
N GLY A 50 -23.39 3.14 25.64
CA GLY A 50 -21.98 3.51 25.72
C GLY A 50 -21.27 2.74 26.85
N GLU A 51 -20.12 2.16 26.52
CA GLU A 51 -19.24 1.50 27.49
C GLU A 51 -18.31 2.50 28.18
N SER A 52 -17.79 2.15 29.36
CA SER A 52 -16.87 3.04 30.06
C SER A 52 -15.52 3.10 29.33
N PHE A 53 -14.88 4.28 29.32
CA PHE A 53 -13.56 4.41 28.69
C PHE A 53 -12.49 3.54 29.36
N SER A 54 -12.67 3.23 30.65
CA SER A 54 -11.78 2.32 31.38
C SER A 54 -11.83 0.91 30.79
N ASP A 55 -13.03 0.39 30.50
CA ASP A 55 -13.20 -0.94 29.92
C ASP A 55 -12.61 -0.99 28.50
N ILE A 56 -12.89 0.05 27.69
CA ILE A 56 -12.33 0.20 26.34
C ILE A 56 -10.79 0.19 26.38
N LEU A 57 -10.18 0.94 27.30
CA LEU A 57 -8.72 1.00 27.43
C LEU A 57 -8.12 -0.31 27.94
N GLU A 58 -8.83 -1.03 28.82
CA GLU A 58 -8.41 -2.35 29.30
C GLU A 58 -8.36 -3.38 28.16
N ASP A 59 -9.34 -3.32 27.25
CA ASP A 59 -9.41 -4.17 26.06
C ASP A 59 -8.28 -3.90 25.06
N VAL A 60 -7.70 -2.69 25.05
CA VAL A 60 -6.52 -2.41 24.22
C VAL A 60 -5.36 -3.35 24.57
N GLU A 61 -5.06 -3.54 25.85
CA GLU A 61 -3.97 -4.47 26.24
C GLU A 61 -4.40 -5.94 26.17
N LYS A 62 -5.66 -6.26 26.48
CA LYS A 62 -6.14 -7.65 26.50
C LYS A 62 -6.37 -8.25 25.11
N ILE A 63 -6.92 -7.47 24.18
CA ILE A 63 -7.46 -7.96 22.90
C ILE A 63 -6.65 -7.43 21.71
N ILE A 64 -6.32 -6.13 21.72
CA ILE A 64 -5.66 -5.49 20.59
C ILE A 64 -4.16 -5.78 20.58
N MET A 65 -3.44 -5.42 21.65
CA MET A 65 -1.98 -5.53 21.74
C MET A 65 -1.41 -6.92 21.41
N PRO A 66 -2.05 -8.05 21.78
CA PRO A 66 -1.56 -9.39 21.42
C PRO A 66 -1.49 -9.66 19.92
N GLY A 67 -2.27 -8.94 19.10
CA GLY A 67 -2.24 -9.05 17.63
C GLY A 67 -1.51 -7.91 16.93
N ILE A 68 -0.97 -6.94 17.67
CA ILE A 68 -0.19 -5.84 17.07
C ILE A 68 1.18 -6.35 16.66
N THR A 69 1.56 -6.11 15.41
CA THR A 69 2.97 -6.10 15.03
C THR A 69 3.59 -4.77 15.46
N HIS A 70 4.61 -4.79 16.32
CA HIS A 70 5.14 -3.57 16.93
C HIS A 70 6.14 -2.84 16.01
N TRP A 71 5.62 -2.09 15.04
CA TRP A 71 6.41 -1.38 14.01
C TRP A 71 7.46 -0.40 14.55
N GLN A 72 7.27 0.17 15.75
CA GLN A 72 8.21 1.12 16.36
C GLN A 72 9.33 0.43 17.15
N SER A 73 9.30 -0.90 17.25
CA SER A 73 10.30 -1.68 17.99
C SER A 73 11.66 -1.62 17.30
N PRO A 74 12.77 -1.47 18.04
CA PRO A 74 14.11 -1.65 17.49
C PRO A 74 14.34 -3.01 16.82
N GLN A 75 13.61 -4.05 17.24
CA GLN A 75 13.67 -5.41 16.66
C GLN A 75 12.71 -5.62 15.46
N MET A 76 12.05 -4.56 14.99
CA MET A 76 11.32 -4.57 13.72
C MET A 76 12.31 -4.30 12.58
N HIS A 77 12.60 -5.31 11.76
CA HIS A 77 13.50 -5.18 10.59
C HIS A 77 12.83 -5.52 9.26
N ALA A 78 11.52 -5.76 9.29
CA ALA A 78 10.72 -6.07 8.11
C ALA A 78 10.37 -4.80 7.29
N TYR A 79 10.09 -5.02 6.01
CA TYR A 79 9.67 -4.00 5.04
C TYR A 79 10.66 -2.83 4.96
N PHE A 80 10.16 -1.60 4.93
CA PHE A 80 10.91 -0.38 5.26
C PHE A 80 10.29 0.22 6.52
N PRO A 81 10.99 1.13 7.21
CA PRO A 81 10.48 1.72 8.45
C PRO A 81 9.17 2.48 8.18
N ALA A 82 8.32 2.58 9.19
CA ALA A 82 7.16 3.47 9.23
C ALA A 82 7.17 4.20 10.58
N LEU A 83 8.07 5.17 10.72
CA LEU A 83 8.43 5.74 12.02
C LEU A 83 7.45 6.81 12.48
N ASN A 84 7.15 6.83 13.78
CA ASN A 84 6.48 7.95 14.43
C ASN A 84 7.45 8.73 15.34
N SER A 85 6.99 9.89 15.82
CA SER A 85 7.69 10.70 16.80
C SER A 85 6.70 11.47 17.68
N PRO A 86 7.06 11.85 18.92
CA PRO A 86 6.21 12.69 19.76
C PRO A 86 5.74 13.97 19.06
N ALA A 87 6.61 14.65 18.30
CA ALA A 87 6.24 15.84 17.54
C ALA A 87 5.19 15.53 16.46
N SER A 88 5.33 14.40 15.77
CA SER A 88 4.35 13.98 14.76
C SER A 88 3.00 13.60 15.37
N LEU A 89 3.00 12.92 16.52
CA LEU A 89 1.79 12.55 17.25
C LEU A 89 1.04 13.79 17.74
N LEU A 90 1.74 14.74 18.37
CA LEU A 90 1.15 16.01 18.80
C LEU A 90 0.61 16.83 17.62
N GLY A 91 1.28 16.77 16.47
CA GLY A 91 0.84 17.42 15.24
C GLY A 91 -0.50 16.88 14.72
N ASP A 92 -0.68 15.55 14.64
CA ASP A 92 -2.00 15.00 14.23
C ASP A 92 -3.03 15.13 15.34
N MET A 93 -2.67 15.03 16.63
CA MET A 93 -3.63 15.30 17.71
C MET A 93 -4.27 16.70 17.56
N LEU A 94 -3.46 17.70 17.18
CA LEU A 94 -3.98 19.04 16.88
C LEU A 94 -4.78 19.08 15.57
N ALA A 95 -4.30 18.41 14.51
CA ALA A 95 -5.01 18.37 13.23
C ALA A 95 -6.40 17.74 13.37
N ASP A 96 -6.50 16.62 14.11
CA ASP A 96 -7.73 15.88 14.36
C ASP A 96 -8.68 16.67 15.27
N GLY A 97 -8.14 17.36 16.28
CA GLY A 97 -8.92 18.27 17.13
C GLY A 97 -9.49 19.48 16.38
N LEU A 98 -8.78 19.99 15.36
CA LEU A 98 -9.28 21.05 14.48
C LEU A 98 -10.34 20.55 13.48
N GLY A 99 -10.25 19.29 13.06
CA GLY A 99 -11.26 18.63 12.23
C GLY A 99 -11.50 19.26 10.85
N CYS A 100 -10.57 20.06 10.34
CA CYS A 100 -10.76 20.79 9.09
C CYS A 100 -10.54 19.90 7.83
N LEU A 101 -11.26 20.24 6.76
CA LEU A 101 -11.11 19.65 5.44
C LEU A 101 -10.66 20.73 4.44
N ALA A 102 -9.67 20.40 3.62
CA ALA A 102 -9.01 21.34 2.71
C ALA A 102 -9.00 20.82 1.27
N PHE A 103 -10.19 20.70 0.69
CA PHE A 103 -10.35 20.35 -0.73
C PHE A 103 -10.12 21.57 -1.63
N THR A 104 -10.59 22.74 -1.21
CA THR A 104 -10.28 24.05 -1.81
C THR A 104 -9.58 24.96 -0.81
N TRP A 105 -8.89 25.99 -1.30
CA TRP A 105 -8.29 27.01 -0.45
C TRP A 105 -9.33 27.64 0.49
N ALA A 106 -10.53 27.96 -0.02
CA ALA A 106 -11.58 28.58 0.78
C ALA A 106 -12.11 27.68 1.91
N SER A 107 -12.04 26.35 1.76
CA SER A 107 -12.49 25.40 2.79
C SER A 107 -11.60 25.40 4.04
N SER A 108 -10.30 25.67 3.90
CA SER A 108 -9.38 25.92 5.01
C SER A 108 -8.07 26.52 4.51
N PRO A 109 -7.93 27.87 4.46
CA PRO A 109 -6.74 28.51 3.90
C PRO A 109 -5.44 28.08 4.58
N ALA A 110 -5.43 28.00 5.91
CA ALA A 110 -4.24 27.60 6.66
C ALA A 110 -3.75 26.19 6.30
N CYS A 111 -4.65 25.28 5.93
CA CYS A 111 -4.29 23.93 5.54
C CYS A 111 -3.54 23.92 4.20
N THR A 112 -4.06 24.63 3.21
CA THR A 112 -3.44 24.77 1.88
C THR A 112 -2.11 25.53 1.97
N GLU A 113 -2.11 26.71 2.61
CA GLU A 113 -0.94 27.60 2.67
C GLU A 113 0.23 26.94 3.43
N LEU A 114 -0.06 26.30 4.58
CA LEU A 114 0.99 25.62 5.33
C LEU A 114 1.57 24.44 4.53
N GLU A 115 0.74 23.70 3.80
CA GLU A 115 1.21 22.61 2.95
C GLU A 115 2.14 23.12 1.85
N MET A 116 1.78 24.20 1.16
CA MET A 116 2.64 24.83 0.14
C MET A 116 4.00 25.23 0.72
N VAL A 117 4.01 25.92 1.86
CA VAL A 117 5.24 26.37 2.53
C VAL A 117 6.13 25.18 2.94
N VAL A 118 5.52 24.17 3.57
CA VAL A 118 6.25 23.00 4.08
C VAL A 118 6.79 22.14 2.94
N MET A 119 6.05 21.99 1.85
CA MET A 119 6.51 21.28 0.66
C MET A 119 7.67 22.00 -0.02
N ASP A 120 7.68 23.34 -0.03
CA ASP A 120 8.83 24.12 -0.49
C ASP A 120 10.05 23.96 0.42
N TRP A 121 9.86 23.95 1.74
CA TRP A 121 10.96 23.68 2.68
C TRP A 121 11.57 22.30 2.43
N LEU A 122 10.72 21.29 2.27
CA LEU A 122 11.17 19.92 2.09
C LEU A 122 11.89 19.73 0.75
N ALA A 123 11.36 20.31 -0.34
CA ALA A 123 12.02 20.33 -1.65
C ALA A 123 13.41 20.97 -1.59
N LYS A 124 13.54 22.15 -0.96
CA LYS A 124 14.82 22.84 -0.78
C LYS A 124 15.82 22.00 0.01
N VAL A 125 15.35 21.31 1.05
CA VAL A 125 16.21 20.50 1.93
C VAL A 125 16.67 19.21 1.25
N ILE A 126 15.88 18.58 0.39
CA ILE A 126 16.33 17.40 -0.35
C ILE A 126 17.12 17.75 -1.62
N GLY A 127 17.08 19.01 -2.05
CA GLY A 127 17.82 19.52 -3.21
C GLY A 127 17.06 19.41 -4.53
N LEU A 128 15.72 19.47 -4.51
CA LEU A 128 14.95 19.50 -5.75
C LEU A 128 15.15 20.83 -6.51
N PRO A 129 15.12 20.79 -7.85
CA PRO A 129 15.15 21.99 -8.68
C PRO A 129 14.03 22.98 -8.38
N ALA A 130 14.27 24.28 -8.64
CA ALA A 130 13.31 25.35 -8.37
C ALA A 130 11.95 25.18 -9.09
N VAL A 131 11.92 24.44 -10.21
CA VAL A 131 10.68 24.17 -10.97
C VAL A 131 9.64 23.39 -10.17
N PHE A 132 10.03 22.73 -9.07
CA PHE A 132 9.12 22.01 -8.18
C PHE A 132 8.59 22.85 -7.01
N LEU A 133 9.03 24.11 -6.87
CA LEU A 133 8.64 24.97 -5.74
C LEU A 133 7.39 25.80 -6.08
N HIS A 134 6.44 25.86 -5.15
CA HIS A 134 5.29 26.76 -5.22
C HIS A 134 5.70 28.23 -5.21
N SER A 135 6.77 28.57 -4.48
CA SER A 135 7.29 29.96 -4.42
C SER A 135 8.09 30.40 -5.65
N SER A 136 8.22 29.55 -6.67
CA SER A 136 8.93 29.89 -7.90
C SER A 136 8.00 30.50 -8.95
N ASN A 137 8.57 31.08 -10.01
CA ASN A 137 7.81 31.54 -11.18
C ASN A 137 7.44 30.41 -12.16
N TYR A 138 7.70 29.16 -11.80
CA TYR A 138 7.35 27.99 -12.61
C TYR A 138 5.94 27.48 -12.26
N LYS A 139 5.46 26.49 -13.02
CA LYS A 139 4.12 25.92 -12.88
C LYS A 139 4.05 24.71 -11.94
N GLY A 140 5.16 24.32 -11.32
CA GLY A 140 5.24 23.15 -10.46
C GLY A 140 4.83 23.43 -9.02
N GLY A 141 4.95 22.40 -8.19
CA GLY A 141 4.62 22.49 -6.77
C GLY A 141 4.58 21.12 -6.11
N GLY A 142 4.48 21.13 -4.78
CA GLY A 142 4.36 19.93 -3.96
C GLY A 142 2.99 19.75 -3.31
N VAL A 143 2.53 18.51 -3.20
CA VAL A 143 1.30 18.12 -2.52
C VAL A 143 1.54 16.88 -1.64
N ILE A 144 0.89 16.83 -0.47
CA ILE A 144 0.95 15.68 0.44
C ILE A 144 -0.16 14.68 0.11
N GLN A 145 0.23 13.53 -0.41
CA GLN A 145 -0.60 12.36 -0.66
C GLN A 145 -0.61 11.40 0.54
N THR A 146 -1.48 10.39 0.52
CA THR A 146 -1.51 9.35 1.56
C THR A 146 -0.41 8.32 1.30
N THR A 147 -0.22 7.89 0.05
CA THR A 147 0.78 6.86 -0.30
C THR A 147 1.64 7.19 -1.53
N ALA A 148 2.85 6.61 -1.59
CA ALA A 148 3.65 6.57 -2.83
C ALA A 148 2.90 5.87 -3.96
N SER A 149 2.11 4.84 -3.65
CA SER A 149 1.29 4.13 -4.63
C SER A 149 0.29 5.07 -5.35
N GLU A 150 -0.41 5.91 -4.59
CA GLU A 150 -1.29 6.94 -5.15
C GLU A 150 -0.49 7.96 -5.95
N SER A 151 0.69 8.37 -5.46
CA SER A 151 1.53 9.35 -6.15
C SER A 151 2.00 8.85 -7.53
N THR A 152 2.41 7.57 -7.61
CA THR A 152 2.74 6.90 -8.87
C THR A 152 1.53 6.79 -9.79
N LEU A 153 0.36 6.41 -9.25
CA LEU A 153 -0.88 6.35 -10.03
C LEU A 153 -1.26 7.73 -10.57
N ILE A 154 -1.18 8.78 -9.75
CA ILE A 154 -1.44 10.17 -10.14
C ILE A 154 -0.50 10.59 -11.28
N GLY A 155 0.80 10.29 -11.17
CA GLY A 155 1.77 10.56 -12.25
C GLY A 155 1.43 9.82 -13.54
N LEU A 156 1.08 8.54 -13.46
CA LEU A 156 0.68 7.73 -14.63
C LEU A 156 -0.60 8.26 -15.28
N LEU A 157 -1.61 8.61 -14.48
CA LEU A 157 -2.86 9.17 -14.98
C LEU A 157 -2.64 10.54 -15.64
N ALA A 158 -1.77 11.38 -15.08
CA ALA A 158 -1.42 12.67 -15.66
C ALA A 158 -0.69 12.53 -17.00
N ALA A 159 0.29 11.62 -17.08
CA ALA A 159 0.99 11.28 -18.31
C ALA A 159 0.02 10.76 -19.38
N ARG A 160 -0.92 9.88 -19.00
CA ARG A 160 -1.94 9.33 -19.90
C ARG A 160 -2.85 10.42 -20.46
N THR A 161 -3.37 11.28 -19.58
CA THR A 161 -4.25 12.40 -19.99
C THR A 161 -3.51 13.36 -20.93
N GLN A 162 -2.21 13.60 -20.69
CA GLN A 162 -1.39 14.38 -21.61
C GLN A 162 -1.32 13.75 -23.00
N MET A 163 -1.21 12.42 -23.11
CA MET A 163 -1.23 11.73 -24.40
C MET A 163 -2.59 11.82 -25.08
N PHE A 164 -3.69 11.70 -24.33
CA PHE A 164 -5.04 11.86 -24.88
C PHE A 164 -5.22 13.24 -25.50
N GLN A 165 -4.77 14.30 -24.80
CA GLN A 165 -4.81 15.66 -25.33
C GLN A 165 -3.96 15.82 -26.60
N HIS A 166 -2.71 15.34 -26.56
CA HIS A 166 -1.79 15.45 -27.70
C HIS A 166 -2.33 14.80 -28.98
N TYR A 167 -2.99 13.65 -28.86
CA TYR A 167 -3.57 12.97 -30.01
C TYR A 167 -4.93 13.55 -30.43
N ARG A 168 -5.74 14.04 -29.48
CA ARG A 168 -7.00 14.73 -29.79
C ARG A 168 -6.79 16.03 -30.55
N GLU A 169 -5.70 16.75 -30.30
CA GLU A 169 -5.31 17.93 -31.09
C GLU A 169 -5.03 17.61 -32.56
N LYS A 170 -4.71 16.35 -32.89
CA LYS A 170 -4.44 15.87 -34.25
C LYS A 170 -5.66 15.20 -34.90
N ASP A 171 -6.49 14.57 -34.08
CA ASP A 171 -7.71 13.87 -34.49
C ASP A 171 -8.77 14.02 -33.39
N GLU A 172 -9.71 14.94 -33.58
CA GLU A 172 -10.78 15.23 -32.62
C GLU A 172 -11.73 14.04 -32.38
N GLN A 173 -11.79 13.09 -33.32
CA GLN A 173 -12.67 11.92 -33.24
C GLN A 173 -11.98 10.71 -32.61
N ILE A 174 -10.72 10.83 -32.19
CA ILE A 174 -9.98 9.70 -31.60
C ILE A 174 -10.66 9.22 -30.30
N ASN A 175 -10.93 7.92 -30.24
CA ASN A 175 -11.44 7.30 -29.03
C ASN A 175 -10.29 7.14 -28.01
N GLU A 176 -10.41 7.80 -26.86
CA GLU A 176 -9.39 7.76 -25.79
C GLU A 176 -9.16 6.33 -25.25
N ALA A 177 -10.19 5.49 -25.20
CA ALA A 177 -10.06 4.10 -24.75
C ALA A 177 -9.23 3.28 -25.75
N ASP A 178 -9.49 3.44 -27.06
CA ASP A 178 -8.71 2.77 -28.11
C ASP A 178 -7.25 3.25 -28.10
N LEU A 179 -7.03 4.55 -27.93
CA LEU A 179 -5.69 5.13 -27.78
C LEU A 179 -4.97 4.54 -26.55
N ASN A 180 -5.67 4.38 -25.42
CA ASN A 180 -5.11 3.80 -24.21
C ASN A 180 -4.58 2.38 -24.42
N THR A 181 -5.22 1.58 -25.29
CA THR A 181 -4.74 0.22 -25.60
C THR A 181 -3.37 0.19 -26.28
N ARG A 182 -2.93 1.31 -26.87
CA ARG A 182 -1.65 1.47 -27.53
C ARG A 182 -0.58 2.07 -26.63
N LEU A 183 -0.97 2.67 -25.50
CA LEU A 183 -0.03 3.26 -24.55
C LEU A 183 0.77 2.18 -23.83
N VAL A 184 2.07 2.43 -23.66
CA VAL A 184 2.99 1.56 -22.91
C VAL A 184 3.90 2.36 -22.00
N GLY A 185 3.95 1.95 -20.72
CA GLY A 185 4.84 2.49 -19.71
C GLY A 185 5.95 1.51 -19.33
N TYR A 186 7.04 2.02 -18.77
CA TYR A 186 8.25 1.27 -18.44
C TYR A 186 8.65 1.44 -16.98
N THR A 187 9.24 0.41 -16.39
CA THR A 187 9.83 0.47 -15.07
C THR A 187 10.85 -0.65 -14.89
N SER A 188 11.69 -0.56 -13.87
CA SER A 188 12.63 -1.62 -13.49
C SER A 188 11.90 -2.90 -13.09
N ASP A 189 12.48 -4.07 -13.35
CA ASP A 189 12.03 -5.35 -12.78
C ASP A 189 12.17 -5.42 -11.24
N GLN A 190 12.86 -4.44 -10.65
CA GLN A 190 12.98 -4.23 -9.20
C GLN A 190 12.00 -3.21 -8.63
N ALA A 191 11.16 -2.61 -9.47
CA ALA A 191 10.20 -1.60 -9.07
C ALA A 191 9.19 -2.15 -8.05
N HIS A 192 8.64 -1.27 -7.22
CA HIS A 192 7.61 -1.69 -6.28
C HIS A 192 6.33 -2.12 -7.01
N SER A 193 5.59 -3.08 -6.44
CA SER A 193 4.34 -3.59 -7.00
C SER A 193 3.24 -2.53 -7.18
N SER A 194 3.38 -1.35 -6.56
CA SER A 194 2.50 -0.21 -6.84
C SER A 194 2.56 0.24 -8.29
N VAL A 195 3.69 0.10 -8.98
CA VAL A 195 3.82 0.48 -10.39
C VAL A 195 3.00 -0.47 -11.28
N GLU A 196 3.05 -1.78 -10.99
CA GLU A 196 2.15 -2.77 -11.61
C GLU A 196 0.70 -2.39 -11.39
N LYS A 197 0.35 -2.11 -10.13
CA LYS A 197 -1.01 -1.80 -9.72
C LYS A 197 -1.52 -0.50 -10.35
N ALA A 198 -0.64 0.49 -10.53
CA ALA A 198 -0.96 1.71 -11.27
C ALA A 198 -1.27 1.42 -12.73
N GLY A 199 -0.51 0.54 -13.38
CA GLY A 199 -0.80 0.04 -14.72
C GLY A 199 -2.13 -0.71 -14.80
N LEU A 200 -2.42 -1.57 -13.83
CA LEU A 200 -3.69 -2.31 -13.74
C LEU A 200 -4.90 -1.37 -13.61
N ILE A 201 -4.83 -0.39 -12.70
CA ILE A 201 -5.91 0.60 -12.48
C ILE A 201 -6.04 1.54 -13.69
N GLY A 202 -4.92 1.96 -14.27
CA GLY A 202 -4.88 2.82 -15.44
C GLY A 202 -5.24 2.10 -16.75
N LEU A 203 -5.39 0.77 -16.74
CA LEU A 203 -5.54 -0.08 -17.92
C LEU A 203 -4.42 0.16 -18.95
N VAL A 204 -3.20 0.38 -18.46
CA VAL A 204 -2.01 0.68 -19.25
C VAL A 204 -1.10 -0.54 -19.29
N LYS A 205 -0.52 -0.83 -20.47
CA LYS A 205 0.50 -1.87 -20.60
C LYS A 205 1.78 -1.41 -19.89
N MET A 206 2.25 -2.18 -18.91
CA MET A 206 3.52 -1.92 -18.23
C MET A 206 4.58 -2.94 -18.66
N ARG A 207 5.79 -2.45 -18.93
CA ARG A 207 6.99 -3.25 -19.21
C ARG A 207 7.94 -3.20 -18.03
N TYR A 208 8.32 -4.37 -17.54
CA TYR A 208 9.40 -4.53 -16.57
C TYR A 208 10.70 -4.75 -17.34
N LEU A 209 11.65 -3.85 -17.13
CA LEU A 209 12.94 -3.87 -17.79
C LEU A 209 13.95 -4.55 -16.88
N GLU A 210 14.69 -5.49 -17.44
CA GLU A 210 15.72 -6.22 -16.71
C GLU A 210 16.79 -5.24 -16.21
N SER A 211 17.06 -5.30 -14.91
CA SER A 211 18.09 -4.50 -14.26
C SER A 211 19.48 -5.13 -14.42
N ASP A 212 20.51 -4.29 -14.33
CA ASP A 212 21.91 -4.73 -14.42
C ASP A 212 22.36 -5.56 -13.20
N SER A 213 23.66 -5.85 -13.10
CA SER A 213 24.20 -6.61 -11.97
C SER A 213 24.04 -5.93 -10.61
N ASP A 214 23.95 -4.60 -10.59
CA ASP A 214 23.72 -3.79 -9.38
C ASP A 214 22.23 -3.57 -9.11
N LEU A 215 21.36 -4.27 -9.86
CA LEU A 215 19.91 -4.18 -9.76
C LEU A 215 19.37 -2.78 -10.13
N SER A 216 20.11 -2.07 -10.99
CA SER A 216 19.77 -0.76 -11.53
C SER A 216 19.18 -0.86 -12.94
N MET A 217 18.07 -0.16 -13.22
CA MET A 217 17.62 0.07 -14.59
C MET A 217 18.54 1.07 -15.30
N ARG A 218 18.94 0.73 -16.53
CA ARG A 218 19.91 1.48 -17.33
C ARG A 218 19.30 2.06 -18.59
N GLY A 219 19.88 3.15 -19.09
CA GLY A 219 19.35 3.85 -20.27
C GLY A 219 19.31 2.97 -21.52
N GLU A 220 20.33 2.15 -21.76
CA GLU A 220 20.39 1.24 -22.91
C GLU A 220 19.18 0.28 -22.96
N THR A 221 18.86 -0.35 -21.83
CA THR A 221 17.72 -1.28 -21.72
C THR A 221 16.40 -0.56 -22.00
N LEU A 222 16.24 0.66 -21.48
CA LEU A 222 15.06 1.50 -21.71
C LEU A 222 14.92 1.88 -23.19
N MET A 223 15.97 2.42 -23.80
CA MET A 223 15.98 2.82 -25.21
C MET A 223 15.70 1.62 -26.13
N ALA A 224 16.28 0.46 -25.84
CA ALA A 224 16.01 -0.76 -26.61
C ALA A 224 14.55 -1.22 -26.50
N ALA A 225 13.91 -1.04 -25.35
CA ALA A 225 12.48 -1.37 -25.16
C ALA A 225 11.57 -0.39 -25.92
N ILE A 226 11.87 0.92 -25.81
CA ILE A 226 11.15 2.00 -26.52
C ILE A 226 11.15 1.74 -28.03
N ARG A 227 12.31 1.45 -28.63
CA ARG A 227 12.44 1.15 -30.07
C ARG A 227 11.58 -0.05 -30.48
N ARG A 228 11.69 -1.16 -29.76
CA ARG A 228 10.92 -2.39 -30.02
C ARG A 228 9.41 -2.21 -29.92
N ASP A 229 8.93 -1.42 -28.97
CA ASP A 229 7.50 -1.19 -28.81
C ASP A 229 6.98 -0.18 -29.86
N ARG A 230 7.78 0.79 -30.29
CA ARG A 230 7.45 1.66 -31.44
C ARG A 230 7.36 0.90 -32.76
N GLU A 231 8.27 -0.05 -33.01
CA GLU A 231 8.19 -0.95 -34.19
C GLU A 231 6.89 -1.76 -34.22
N LYS A 232 6.28 -2.02 -33.06
CA LYS A 232 4.98 -2.69 -32.92
C LYS A 232 3.78 -1.73 -32.96
N GLY A 233 4.01 -0.44 -33.22
CA GLY A 233 2.96 0.58 -33.28
C GLY A 233 2.41 1.01 -31.91
N LEU A 234 3.08 0.62 -30.82
CA LEU A 234 2.76 1.10 -29.46
C LEU A 234 3.32 2.51 -29.25
N ILE A 235 2.80 3.18 -28.23
CA ILE A 235 3.09 4.58 -27.90
C ILE A 235 3.73 4.60 -26.49
N PRO A 236 5.07 4.63 -26.42
CA PRO A 236 5.80 4.97 -25.20
C PRO A 236 5.29 6.29 -24.61
N PHE A 237 5.00 6.35 -23.31
CA PHE A 237 4.57 7.62 -22.68
C PHE A 237 4.98 7.84 -21.22
N PHE A 238 5.37 6.79 -20.49
CA PHE A 238 5.61 6.88 -19.04
C PHE A 238 6.78 5.99 -18.63
N VAL A 239 7.62 6.50 -17.75
CA VAL A 239 8.71 5.76 -17.10
C VAL A 239 8.64 5.99 -15.59
N CYS A 240 8.66 4.91 -14.81
CA CYS A 240 8.87 4.97 -13.36
C CYS A 240 10.29 4.52 -13.04
N ALA A 241 11.15 5.47 -12.66
CA ALA A 241 12.50 5.20 -12.15
C ALA A 241 12.46 5.14 -10.62
N THR A 242 13.13 4.16 -10.03
CA THR A 242 13.11 3.90 -8.59
C THR A 242 14.45 4.25 -7.95
N LEU A 243 14.43 5.16 -6.97
CA LEU A 243 15.57 5.46 -6.11
C LEU A 243 15.37 4.78 -4.76
N GLY A 244 16.05 3.65 -4.55
CA GLY A 244 15.90 2.81 -3.37
C GLY A 244 14.80 1.75 -3.54
N THR A 245 15.06 0.78 -4.42
CA THR A 245 14.15 -0.34 -4.72
C THR A 245 13.78 -1.15 -3.47
N THR A 246 12.63 -1.81 -3.51
CA THR A 246 12.09 -2.51 -2.32
C THR A 246 12.96 -3.71 -1.94
N GLY A 247 13.42 -4.48 -2.92
CA GLY A 247 14.20 -5.71 -2.69
C GLY A 247 15.52 -5.43 -1.97
N ALA A 248 16.39 -4.64 -2.61
CA ALA A 248 17.78 -4.44 -2.19
C ALA A 248 18.19 -2.97 -1.97
N CYS A 249 17.27 -2.01 -2.05
CA CYS A 249 17.58 -0.57 -2.01
C CYS A 249 18.59 -0.18 -3.11
N ALA A 250 18.40 -0.71 -4.32
CA ALA A 250 19.14 -0.31 -5.50
C ALA A 250 18.61 1.02 -6.07
N PHE A 251 19.38 1.65 -6.95
CA PHE A 251 19.06 2.95 -7.54
C PHE A 251 19.14 2.84 -9.05
N ASP A 252 18.04 3.12 -9.74
CA ASP A 252 18.04 3.26 -11.20
C ASP A 252 18.92 4.46 -11.62
N ASP A 253 19.59 4.37 -12.78
CA ASP A 253 20.45 5.45 -13.28
C ASP A 253 19.60 6.60 -13.83
N LEU A 254 19.24 7.52 -12.94
CA LEU A 254 18.32 8.60 -13.23
C LEU A 254 18.83 9.55 -14.31
N LYS A 255 20.15 9.71 -14.44
CA LYS A 255 20.74 10.58 -15.45
C LYS A 255 20.58 9.97 -16.85
N GLU A 256 20.93 8.69 -17.01
CA GLU A 256 20.75 7.98 -18.28
C GLU A 256 19.26 7.91 -18.67
N ILE A 257 18.39 7.56 -17.72
CA ILE A 257 16.94 7.44 -17.93
C ILE A 257 16.32 8.80 -18.24
N GLY A 258 16.73 9.84 -17.51
CA GLY A 258 16.22 11.20 -17.63
C GLY A 258 16.46 11.79 -19.01
N GLN A 259 17.69 11.65 -19.53
CA GLN A 259 18.03 12.10 -20.87
C GLN A 259 17.15 11.45 -21.95
N ILE A 260 16.94 10.13 -21.84
CA ILE A 260 16.07 9.40 -22.77
C ILE A 260 14.62 9.87 -22.67
N CYS A 261 14.10 10.07 -21.45
CA CYS A 261 12.72 10.52 -21.27
C CYS A 261 12.50 11.92 -21.88
N ASP A 262 13.47 12.83 -21.72
CA ASP A 262 13.42 14.16 -22.32
C ASP A 262 13.47 14.10 -23.86
N GLU A 263 14.43 13.36 -24.43
CA GLU A 263 14.56 13.17 -25.88
C GLU A 263 13.31 12.52 -26.50
N GLU A 264 12.74 11.52 -25.82
CA GLU A 264 11.61 10.73 -26.31
C GLU A 264 10.24 11.27 -25.87
N ASN A 265 10.21 12.41 -25.17
CA ASN A 265 9.02 13.07 -24.63
C ASN A 265 8.15 12.12 -23.78
N LEU A 266 8.77 11.37 -22.88
CA LEU A 266 8.12 10.46 -21.95
C LEU A 266 8.00 11.11 -20.58
N TRP A 267 6.86 10.92 -19.91
CA TRP A 267 6.73 11.33 -18.52
C TRP A 267 7.67 10.52 -17.63
N LEU A 268 8.56 11.19 -16.91
CA LEU A 268 9.42 10.55 -15.92
C LEU A 268 8.89 10.77 -14.50
N HIS A 269 8.41 9.69 -13.88
CA HIS A 269 8.09 9.64 -12.46
C HIS A 269 9.26 9.01 -11.69
N VAL A 270 9.70 9.67 -10.63
CA VAL A 270 10.73 9.14 -9.72
C VAL A 270 10.09 8.70 -8.41
N ASP A 271 10.08 7.39 -8.16
CA ASP A 271 9.70 6.79 -6.89
C ASP A 271 10.94 6.69 -5.98
N ALA A 272 10.99 7.56 -4.97
CA ALA A 272 12.01 7.55 -3.93
C ALA A 272 11.43 7.22 -2.57
N ALA A 273 10.34 6.43 -2.48
CA ALA A 273 9.52 6.24 -1.28
C ALA A 273 10.33 6.09 0.02
N TYR A 274 11.38 5.26 0.03
CA TYR A 274 12.26 5.10 1.19
C TYR A 274 13.48 6.03 1.15
N ALA A 275 14.26 6.01 0.06
CA ALA A 275 15.55 6.70 0.00
C ALA A 275 15.42 8.23 -0.05
N GLY A 276 14.26 8.77 -0.42
CA GLY A 276 14.01 10.21 -0.50
C GLY A 276 14.27 10.94 0.82
N SER A 277 14.01 10.29 1.96
CA SER A 277 14.33 10.85 3.27
C SER A 277 15.84 11.04 3.48
N ALA A 278 16.68 10.23 2.82
CA ALA A 278 18.13 10.34 2.94
C ALA A 278 18.70 11.57 2.22
N PHE A 279 17.99 12.11 1.22
CA PHE A 279 18.45 13.26 0.43
C PHE A 279 18.46 14.58 1.22
N ILE A 280 17.89 14.59 2.43
CA ILE A 280 18.14 15.70 3.38
C ILE A 280 19.63 15.81 3.74
N CYS A 281 20.39 14.71 3.64
CA CYS A 281 21.84 14.66 3.82
C CYS A 281 22.54 14.87 2.46
N PRO A 282 23.36 15.92 2.29
CA PRO A 282 24.00 16.23 1.01
C PRO A 282 24.83 15.08 0.41
N GLU A 283 25.49 14.28 1.24
CA GLU A 283 26.32 13.15 0.81
C GLU A 283 25.56 12.02 0.09
N PHE A 284 24.23 11.96 0.24
CA PHE A 284 23.38 10.97 -0.44
C PHE A 284 22.68 11.53 -1.69
N ARG A 285 22.87 12.82 -2.02
CA ARG A 285 22.18 13.46 -3.15
C ARG A 285 22.73 13.10 -4.52
N HIS A 286 23.88 12.43 -4.60
CA HIS A 286 24.42 11.97 -5.89
C HIS A 286 23.48 11.00 -6.63
N TRP A 287 22.57 10.33 -5.93
CA TRP A 287 21.50 9.53 -6.56
C TRP A 287 20.36 10.35 -7.16
N LEU A 288 20.32 11.67 -6.93
CA LEU A 288 19.40 12.61 -7.58
C LEU A 288 19.98 13.19 -8.88
N ASP A 289 21.20 12.85 -9.28
CA ASP A 289 21.77 13.33 -10.54
C ASP A 289 20.85 12.92 -11.70
N GLY A 290 20.29 13.90 -12.43
CA GLY A 290 19.25 13.70 -13.45
C GLY A 290 17.82 14.06 -13.01
N ILE A 291 17.61 14.51 -11.77
CA ILE A 291 16.28 14.90 -11.25
C ILE A 291 15.64 16.07 -12.01
N GLU A 292 16.43 16.89 -12.70
CA GLU A 292 15.96 17.98 -13.57
C GLU A 292 15.08 17.52 -14.74
N TYR A 293 15.24 16.26 -15.15
CA TYR A 293 14.44 15.62 -16.19
C TYR A 293 13.10 15.09 -15.67
N ALA A 294 12.92 14.92 -14.36
CA ALA A 294 11.70 14.34 -13.81
C ALA A 294 10.48 15.27 -13.99
N ASP A 295 9.36 14.68 -14.39
CA ASP A 295 8.05 15.36 -14.40
C ASP A 295 7.38 15.28 -13.03
N SER A 296 7.62 14.20 -12.28
CA SER A 296 7.18 14.08 -10.90
C SER A 296 8.14 13.26 -10.04
N PHE A 297 8.18 13.60 -8.75
CA PHE A 297 9.03 12.95 -7.75
C PHE A 297 8.20 12.71 -6.49
N ALA A 298 8.31 11.53 -5.87
CA ALA A 298 7.62 11.24 -4.63
C ALA A 298 8.51 10.51 -3.62
N PHE A 299 8.41 10.87 -2.34
CA PHE A 299 8.94 10.05 -1.26
C PHE A 299 8.06 10.09 -0.02
N ASN A 300 8.30 9.18 0.92
CA ASN A 300 7.50 9.07 2.14
C ASN A 300 8.27 9.62 3.35
N PRO A 301 7.98 10.85 3.81
CA PRO A 301 8.26 11.23 5.19
C PRO A 301 7.74 10.18 6.18
N SER A 302 6.63 9.52 5.83
CA SER A 302 6.03 8.43 6.60
C SER A 302 6.83 7.14 6.71
N LYS A 303 7.95 7.02 5.98
CA LYS A 303 8.86 5.89 6.16
C LYS A 303 9.95 6.24 7.17
N TRP A 304 10.88 7.10 6.78
CA TRP A 304 12.15 7.27 7.49
C TRP A 304 12.41 8.69 8.02
N LEU A 305 11.44 9.61 7.91
CA LEU A 305 11.56 10.99 8.39
C LEU A 305 10.81 11.25 9.71
N MET A 306 10.43 10.18 10.42
CA MET A 306 9.74 10.20 11.73
C MET A 306 8.39 10.95 11.76
N VAL A 307 7.76 11.13 10.61
CA VAL A 307 6.35 11.55 10.52
C VAL A 307 5.52 10.27 10.49
N HIS A 308 4.54 10.09 11.38
CA HIS A 308 3.77 8.84 11.33
C HIS A 308 2.84 8.80 10.11
N PHE A 309 2.53 7.58 9.65
CA PHE A 309 1.63 7.34 8.52
C PHE A 309 0.23 7.93 8.80
N ASP A 310 -0.44 8.58 7.85
CA ASP A 310 -0.05 8.82 6.44
C ASP A 310 0.69 10.14 6.22
N CYS A 311 1.70 10.12 5.33
CA CYS A 311 2.41 11.32 4.85
C CYS A 311 3.35 10.95 3.68
N THR A 312 2.90 11.18 2.45
CA THR A 312 3.73 11.06 1.23
C THR A 312 3.87 12.43 0.59
N ALA A 313 5.10 12.85 0.32
CA ALA A 313 5.41 14.12 -0.31
C ALA A 313 5.61 13.88 -1.81
N MET A 314 4.74 14.47 -2.65
CA MET A 314 4.81 14.39 -4.11
C MET A 314 5.03 15.77 -4.70
N TRP A 315 5.92 15.89 -5.67
CA TRP A 315 6.13 17.09 -6.47
C TRP A 315 5.87 16.83 -7.94
N VAL A 316 5.39 17.86 -8.63
CA VAL A 316 5.22 17.86 -10.07
C VAL A 316 5.87 19.10 -10.67
N LYS A 317 6.50 18.93 -11.83
CA LYS A 317 7.15 20.01 -12.59
C LYS A 317 6.12 20.96 -13.22
N ASN A 318 4.92 20.44 -13.51
CA ASN A 318 3.80 21.23 -14.04
C ASN A 318 2.47 20.73 -13.45
N SER A 319 1.91 21.51 -12.53
CA SER A 319 0.64 21.22 -11.85
C SER A 319 -0.58 21.27 -12.77
N GLU A 320 -0.52 22.01 -13.89
CA GLU A 320 -1.62 22.04 -14.88
C GLU A 320 -1.92 20.64 -15.44
N ARG A 321 -0.92 19.75 -15.47
CA ARG A 321 -1.09 18.35 -15.91
C ARG A 321 -1.96 17.56 -14.93
N LEU A 322 -1.78 17.78 -13.63
CA LEU A 322 -2.65 17.18 -12.62
C LEU A 322 -4.05 17.79 -12.71
N HIS A 323 -4.14 19.12 -12.78
CA HIS A 323 -5.41 19.82 -12.87
C HIS A 323 -6.25 19.30 -14.03
N ARG A 324 -5.69 19.19 -15.23
CA ARG A 324 -6.41 18.65 -16.40
C ARG A 324 -6.87 17.20 -16.25
N THR A 325 -6.24 16.44 -15.37
CA THR A 325 -6.56 15.02 -15.14
C THR A 325 -7.70 14.85 -14.14
N PHE A 326 -7.76 15.69 -13.11
CA PHE A 326 -8.71 15.54 -11.99
C PHE A 326 -9.73 16.67 -11.86
N ASN A 327 -9.70 17.66 -12.75
CA ASN A 327 -10.62 18.79 -12.65
C ASN A 327 -12.07 18.36 -12.83
N VAL A 328 -12.87 18.65 -11.82
CA VAL A 328 -14.33 18.66 -11.83
C VAL A 328 -14.75 19.99 -11.21
N ASP A 329 -15.67 20.71 -11.86
CA ASP A 329 -15.97 22.12 -11.52
C ASP A 329 -17.44 22.36 -11.13
N PRO A 330 -17.99 21.63 -10.14
CA PRO A 330 -19.35 21.86 -9.68
C PRO A 330 -19.47 23.19 -8.93
N LEU A 331 -20.58 23.89 -9.13
CA LEU A 331 -20.81 25.23 -8.58
C LEU A 331 -20.62 25.32 -7.05
N TYR A 332 -20.94 24.27 -6.30
CA TYR A 332 -20.83 24.25 -4.83
C TYR A 332 -19.38 24.16 -4.30
N LEU A 333 -18.38 23.96 -5.17
CA LEU A 333 -16.96 24.01 -4.79
C LEU A 333 -16.29 25.33 -5.18
N LYS A 334 -16.96 26.19 -5.96
CA LYS A 334 -16.41 27.46 -6.41
C LYS A 334 -16.34 28.48 -5.29
N HIS A 335 -15.33 29.35 -5.36
CA HIS A 335 -15.16 30.48 -4.45
C HIS A 335 -14.52 31.67 -5.17
N GLU A 336 -14.47 32.82 -4.50
CA GLU A 336 -13.99 34.08 -5.08
C GLU A 336 -12.54 34.03 -5.58
N ASN A 337 -11.72 33.18 -4.96
CA ASN A 337 -10.31 32.95 -5.35
C ASN A 337 -10.09 31.76 -6.32
N THR A 338 -11.14 31.14 -6.87
CA THR A 338 -10.99 30.02 -7.80
C THR A 338 -10.20 30.47 -9.04
N GLY A 339 -9.17 29.70 -9.41
CA GLY A 339 -8.25 30.04 -10.50
C GLY A 339 -7.10 30.99 -10.10
N LEU A 340 -7.14 31.59 -8.90
CA LEU A 340 -6.04 32.36 -8.32
C LEU A 340 -5.31 31.57 -7.23
N ALA A 341 -6.06 30.88 -6.37
CA ALA A 341 -5.53 30.05 -5.29
C ALA A 341 -5.31 28.59 -5.74
N VAL A 342 -4.48 27.87 -5.00
CA VAL A 342 -4.27 26.43 -5.22
C VAL A 342 -5.37 25.63 -4.53
N ASP A 343 -6.14 24.91 -5.34
CA ASP A 343 -7.12 23.94 -4.86
C ASP A 343 -6.56 22.51 -4.99
N PHE A 344 -6.09 21.95 -3.88
CA PHE A 344 -5.44 20.63 -3.87
C PHE A 344 -6.37 19.48 -4.29
N THR A 345 -7.69 19.67 -4.31
CA THR A 345 -8.62 18.69 -4.91
C THR A 345 -8.27 18.35 -6.36
N HIS A 346 -7.65 19.26 -7.10
CA HIS A 346 -7.25 19.03 -8.50
C HIS A 346 -5.87 18.35 -8.64
N TRP A 347 -5.23 18.01 -7.52
CA TRP A 347 -3.89 17.43 -7.44
C TRP A 347 -3.90 16.02 -6.83
N GLN A 348 -5.07 15.47 -6.55
CA GLN A 348 -5.26 14.15 -5.94
C GLN A 348 -6.52 13.47 -6.49
N ILE A 349 -6.71 12.19 -6.16
CA ILE A 349 -7.87 11.40 -6.64
C ILE A 349 -9.14 11.73 -5.84
N SER A 350 -9.04 11.92 -4.52
CA SER A 350 -10.18 12.18 -3.64
C SER A 350 -10.55 13.67 -3.61
N LEU A 351 -11.79 14.00 -3.23
CA LEU A 351 -12.17 15.39 -2.93
C LEU A 351 -11.54 15.83 -1.60
N SER A 352 -12.01 15.26 -0.48
CA SER A 352 -11.61 15.67 0.86
C SER A 352 -10.14 15.40 1.15
N LYS A 353 -9.53 16.31 1.91
CA LYS A 353 -8.13 16.23 2.35
C LYS A 353 -8.01 16.80 3.76
N ARG A 354 -7.33 16.06 4.64
CA ARG A 354 -7.08 16.47 6.04
C ARG A 354 -5.81 17.34 6.16
N PHE A 355 -5.60 17.93 7.33
CA PHE A 355 -4.46 18.82 7.62
C PHE A 355 -3.11 18.11 7.86
N ARG A 356 -2.66 17.30 6.89
CA ARG A 356 -1.43 16.49 6.97
C ARG A 356 -0.16 17.32 7.15
N ALA A 357 -0.13 18.53 6.58
CA ALA A 357 1.04 19.40 6.66
C ALA A 357 1.40 19.80 8.09
N LEU A 358 0.44 19.81 9.02
CA LEU A 358 0.66 20.23 10.40
C LEU A 358 1.64 19.31 11.13
N LYS A 359 1.47 17.99 11.04
CA LYS A 359 2.42 17.05 11.67
C LYS A 359 3.80 17.04 11.02
N LEU A 360 3.89 17.25 9.70
CA LEU A 360 5.17 17.39 9.01
C LEU A 360 5.88 18.68 9.46
N TRP A 361 5.15 19.78 9.57
CA TRP A 361 5.66 21.05 10.07
C TRP A 361 6.20 20.93 11.51
N PHE A 362 5.46 20.24 12.40
CA PHE A 362 5.90 19.97 13.78
C PHE A 362 7.22 19.20 13.81
N VAL A 363 7.34 18.13 13.01
CA VAL A 363 8.57 17.31 12.95
C VAL A 363 9.75 18.15 12.44
N LEU A 364 9.58 18.88 11.34
CA LEU A 364 10.64 19.72 10.78
C LEU A 364 11.11 20.80 11.77
N ARG A 365 10.17 21.43 12.50
CA ARG A 365 10.50 22.47 13.49
C ARG A 365 11.09 21.93 14.78
N ASN A 366 10.58 20.80 15.28
CA ASN A 366 11.00 20.25 16.57
C ASN A 366 12.39 19.60 16.48
N TYR A 367 12.66 18.83 15.43
CA TYR A 367 13.95 18.16 15.26
C TYR A 367 14.97 19.03 14.54
N GLY A 368 14.52 19.93 13.67
CA GLY A 368 15.38 20.66 12.74
C GLY A 368 16.06 19.74 11.73
N ILE A 369 16.55 20.33 10.63
CA ILE A 369 17.19 19.53 9.57
C ILE A 369 18.45 18.81 10.07
N LYS A 370 19.23 19.43 10.97
CA LYS A 370 20.43 18.80 11.55
C LYS A 370 20.09 17.54 12.36
N GLY A 371 19.02 17.58 13.18
CA GLY A 371 18.59 16.42 13.96
C GLY A 371 18.08 15.29 13.07
N LEU A 372 17.31 15.62 12.02
CA LEU A 372 16.85 14.64 11.04
C LEU A 372 18.01 14.03 10.24
N GLN A 373 19.00 14.82 9.84
CA GLN A 373 20.21 14.32 9.18
C GLN A 373 21.00 13.36 10.08
N GLU A 374 21.15 13.67 11.38
CA GLU A 374 21.80 12.76 12.32
C GLU A 374 21.02 11.45 12.46
N HIS A 375 19.68 11.50 12.52
CA HIS A 375 18.85 10.30 12.52
C HIS A 375 19.11 9.39 11.31
N ILE A 376 19.13 9.95 10.10
CA ILE A 376 19.44 9.19 8.88
C ILE A 376 20.85 8.60 8.97
N ARG A 377 21.88 9.42 9.26
CA ARG A 377 23.27 8.98 9.36
C ARG A 377 23.46 7.87 10.39
N HIS A 378 22.77 7.99 11.53
CA HIS A 378 22.78 6.98 12.58
C HIS A 378 22.23 5.64 12.08
N GLY A 379 21.07 5.64 11.42
CA GLY A 379 20.50 4.42 10.83
C GLY A 379 21.41 3.79 9.78
N VAL A 380 22.05 4.61 8.92
CA VAL A 380 23.04 4.14 7.94
C VAL A 380 24.26 3.52 8.61
N ARG A 381 24.76 4.12 9.70
CA ARG A 381 25.90 3.60 10.48
C ARG A 381 25.60 2.23 11.08
N LEU A 382 24.41 2.08 11.69
CA LEU A 382 23.97 0.80 12.27
C LEU A 382 23.78 -0.30 11.22
N ALA A 383 23.27 0.05 10.04
CA ALA A 383 23.16 -0.92 8.94
C ALA A 383 24.54 -1.36 8.44
N LYS A 384 25.52 -0.44 8.40
CA LYS A 384 26.91 -0.79 8.07
C LYS A 384 27.56 -1.68 9.13
N GLU A 385 27.25 -1.45 10.40
CA GLU A 385 27.69 -2.32 11.49
C GLU A 385 27.12 -3.74 11.34
N PHE A 386 25.82 -3.87 11.05
CA PHE A 386 25.18 -5.15 10.76
C PHE A 386 25.79 -5.84 9.52
N GLU A 387 26.03 -5.10 8.44
CA GLU A 387 26.70 -5.63 7.23
C GLU A 387 28.06 -6.25 7.55
N ASN A 388 28.89 -5.56 8.35
CA ASN A 388 30.20 -6.10 8.76
C ASN A 388 30.04 -7.40 9.56
N LEU A 389 29.09 -7.44 10.50
CA LEU A 389 28.81 -8.64 11.30
C LEU A 389 28.39 -9.85 10.44
N VAL A 390 27.63 -9.61 9.36
CA VAL A 390 27.25 -10.66 8.41
C VAL A 390 28.45 -11.14 7.60
N LEU A 391 29.30 -10.22 7.14
CA LEU A 391 30.49 -10.54 6.34
C LEU A 391 31.57 -11.29 7.14
N ASP A 392 31.63 -11.08 8.45
CA ASP A 392 32.55 -11.78 9.36
C ASP A 392 32.13 -13.24 9.63
N ASP A 393 30.94 -13.67 9.21
CA ASP A 393 30.45 -15.04 9.38
C ASP A 393 30.42 -15.81 8.05
N ASP A 394 31.34 -16.76 7.90
CA ASP A 394 31.53 -17.53 6.67
C ASP A 394 30.30 -18.33 6.21
N ARG A 395 29.29 -18.53 7.06
CA ARG A 395 28.04 -19.21 6.72
C ARG A 395 27.10 -18.34 5.88
N PHE A 396 27.29 -17.03 5.88
CA PHE A 396 26.41 -16.07 5.22
C PHE A 396 27.09 -15.37 4.04
N GLU A 397 26.26 -14.79 3.18
CA GLU A 397 26.69 -13.90 2.10
C GLU A 397 25.74 -12.71 1.97
N VAL A 398 26.26 -11.60 1.45
CA VAL A 398 25.54 -10.35 1.16
C VAL A 398 25.44 -10.19 -0.36
N PRO A 399 24.32 -10.61 -0.99
CA PRO A 399 24.23 -10.73 -2.45
C PRO A 399 23.98 -9.41 -3.18
N ALA A 400 23.74 -8.31 -2.48
CA ALA A 400 23.64 -6.97 -3.05
C ALA A 400 24.29 -5.95 -2.12
N LYS A 401 24.85 -4.90 -2.72
CA LYS A 401 25.54 -3.82 -2.00
C LYS A 401 24.61 -3.12 -1.02
N ARG A 402 25.05 -2.93 0.23
CA ARG A 402 24.30 -2.12 1.19
C ARG A 402 24.30 -0.66 0.78
N HIS A 403 23.10 -0.15 0.54
CA HIS A 403 22.83 1.27 0.53
C HIS A 403 21.92 1.64 1.70
N LEU A 404 22.20 2.80 2.29
CA LEU A 404 21.40 3.35 3.38
C LEU A 404 21.22 2.38 4.56
N GLY A 405 19.99 2.19 5.04
CA GLY A 405 19.63 1.42 6.22
C GLY A 405 19.19 -0.04 5.97
N LEU A 406 19.32 -0.56 4.74
CA LEU A 406 18.91 -1.93 4.39
C LEU A 406 20.13 -2.81 4.07
N VAL A 407 20.25 -3.93 4.75
CA VAL A 407 21.17 -5.02 4.41
C VAL A 407 20.36 -6.22 3.95
N VAL A 408 20.74 -6.81 2.81
CA VAL A 408 20.19 -8.08 2.35
C VAL A 408 21.23 -9.16 2.52
N PHE A 409 20.84 -10.29 3.10
CA PHE A 409 21.76 -11.39 3.37
C PHE A 409 21.07 -12.73 3.24
N ARG A 410 21.85 -13.80 3.08
CA ARG A 410 21.34 -15.17 3.02
C ARG A 410 22.37 -16.15 3.57
N VAL A 411 21.90 -17.33 3.93
CA VAL A 411 22.77 -18.48 4.25
C VAL A 411 23.32 -19.01 2.92
N LYS A 412 24.62 -19.27 2.85
CA LYS A 412 25.24 -19.89 1.66
C LYS A 412 24.62 -21.28 1.42
N GLY A 413 24.41 -21.62 0.15
CA GLY A 413 23.74 -22.86 -0.27
C GLY A 413 22.33 -22.63 -0.80
N GLU A 414 21.45 -23.63 -0.61
CA GLU A 414 20.09 -23.67 -1.15
C GLU A 414 19.15 -22.64 -0.50
N ASN A 415 18.15 -22.18 -1.25
CA ASN A 415 17.19 -21.16 -0.79
C ASN A 415 16.39 -21.61 0.44
N GLU A 416 16.11 -22.91 0.56
CA GLU A 416 15.37 -23.53 1.65
C GLU A 416 16.04 -23.31 3.02
N LEU A 417 17.37 -23.23 3.07
CA LEU A 417 18.10 -22.94 4.32
C LEU A 417 17.75 -21.55 4.84
N THR A 418 17.76 -20.56 3.93
CA THR A 418 17.43 -19.18 4.25
C THR A 418 15.94 -19.02 4.56
N GLU A 419 15.06 -19.74 3.84
CA GLU A 419 13.62 -19.77 4.13
C GLU A 419 13.34 -20.32 5.54
N ASN A 420 13.98 -21.42 5.92
CA ASN A 420 13.83 -22.03 7.24
C ASN A 420 14.38 -21.13 8.36
N LEU A 421 15.49 -20.44 8.10
CA LEU A 421 16.04 -19.45 9.05
C LEU A 421 15.05 -18.33 9.31
N LEU A 422 14.50 -17.74 8.26
CA LEU A 422 13.52 -16.66 8.39
C LEU A 422 12.27 -17.11 9.16
N LYS A 423 11.78 -18.33 8.90
CA LYS A 423 10.64 -18.89 9.63
C LYS A 423 10.93 -18.99 11.13
N LYS A 424 12.05 -19.60 11.53
CA LYS A 424 12.41 -19.74 12.95
C LYS A 424 12.57 -18.39 13.63
N ILE A 425 13.18 -17.43 12.94
CA ILE A 425 13.32 -16.05 13.39
C ILE A 425 11.95 -15.43 13.69
N ASN A 426 11.05 -15.41 12.71
CA ASN A 426 9.74 -14.77 12.87
C ASN A 426 8.85 -15.51 13.87
N SER A 427 8.86 -16.85 13.90
CA SER A 427 8.10 -17.65 14.87
C SER A 427 8.54 -17.44 16.31
N SER A 428 9.79 -17.03 16.55
CA SER A 428 10.25 -16.65 17.89
C SER A 428 9.58 -15.36 18.40
N GLY A 429 9.14 -14.49 17.49
CA GLY A 429 8.57 -13.18 17.77
C GLY A 429 9.56 -12.16 18.37
N LYS A 430 10.84 -12.51 18.54
CA LYS A 430 11.86 -11.62 19.11
C LYS A 430 12.32 -10.54 18.15
N LEU A 431 12.35 -10.85 16.86
CA LEU A 431 12.61 -9.93 15.77
C LEU A 431 11.68 -10.29 14.60
N HIS A 432 11.46 -9.32 13.72
CA HIS A 432 10.66 -9.52 12.52
C HIS A 432 11.45 -9.12 11.27
N CYS A 433 11.60 -10.05 10.32
CA CYS A 433 12.20 -9.82 9.01
C CYS A 433 11.26 -10.32 7.91
N VAL A 434 11.50 -9.89 6.67
CA VAL A 434 10.76 -10.38 5.49
C VAL A 434 11.73 -10.74 4.37
N PRO A 435 11.34 -11.66 3.48
CA PRO A 435 12.22 -12.07 2.40
C PRO A 435 12.10 -11.18 1.16
N SER A 436 13.04 -11.38 0.24
CA SER A 436 12.92 -10.95 -1.16
C SER A 436 13.62 -11.96 -2.07
N SER A 437 13.49 -11.76 -3.38
CA SER A 437 14.10 -12.56 -4.42
C SER A 437 14.93 -11.66 -5.32
N LEU A 438 16.24 -11.88 -5.37
CA LEU A 438 17.17 -11.11 -6.20
C LEU A 438 17.73 -12.05 -7.26
N LYS A 439 17.27 -11.92 -8.51
CA LYS A 439 17.63 -12.79 -9.64
C LYS A 439 17.55 -14.29 -9.29
N GLY A 440 16.47 -14.69 -8.62
CA GLY A 440 16.19 -16.06 -8.19
C GLY A 440 16.82 -16.49 -6.86
N LYS A 441 17.62 -15.64 -6.22
CA LYS A 441 18.18 -15.90 -4.88
C LYS A 441 17.23 -15.42 -3.79
N TYR A 442 16.81 -16.32 -2.91
CA TYR A 442 16.04 -15.97 -1.72
C TYR A 442 16.95 -15.30 -0.70
N VAL A 443 16.55 -14.11 -0.24
CA VAL A 443 17.31 -13.29 0.72
C VAL A 443 16.43 -12.85 1.88
N ILE A 444 17.04 -12.67 3.05
CA ILE A 444 16.43 -11.98 4.19
C ILE A 444 16.80 -10.50 4.10
N ARG A 445 15.79 -9.64 4.29
CA ARG A 445 15.98 -8.19 4.39
C ARG A 445 16.05 -7.78 5.85
N PHE A 446 17.14 -7.13 6.24
CA PHE A 446 17.32 -6.53 7.55
C PHE A 446 17.37 -5.01 7.41
N THR A 447 16.29 -4.35 7.82
CA THR A 447 16.18 -2.89 7.77
C THR A 447 16.37 -2.30 9.16
N VAL A 448 17.28 -1.34 9.32
CA VAL A 448 17.34 -0.54 10.55
C VAL A 448 16.17 0.43 10.55
N THR A 449 15.32 0.36 11.58
CA THR A 449 14.06 1.11 11.66
C THR A 449 14.09 2.17 12.75
N SER A 450 13.82 1.79 14.01
CA SER A 450 13.50 2.68 15.11
C SER A 450 14.55 3.78 15.31
N PRO A 451 14.15 5.04 15.60
CA PRO A 451 15.10 6.08 15.96
C PRO A 451 15.82 5.78 17.28
N GLN A 452 15.33 4.80 18.06
CA GLN A 452 15.94 4.37 19.30
C GLN A 452 16.91 3.18 19.13
N THR A 453 17.02 2.57 17.95
CA THR A 453 17.90 1.41 17.75
C THR A 453 19.33 1.78 18.12
N THR A 454 20.02 0.88 18.82
CA THR A 454 21.41 1.05 19.25
C THR A 454 22.31 -0.03 18.65
N SER A 455 23.63 0.17 18.69
CA SER A 455 24.61 -0.87 18.34
C SER A 455 24.38 -2.17 19.14
N ARG A 456 24.03 -2.05 20.42
CA ARG A 456 23.67 -3.21 21.26
C ARG A 456 22.47 -3.98 20.71
N ASP A 457 21.44 -3.29 20.22
CA ASP A 457 20.28 -3.94 19.60
C ASP A 457 20.75 -4.75 18.36
N ILE A 458 21.54 -4.14 17.48
CA ILE A 458 22.10 -4.79 16.28
C ILE A 458 22.91 -6.05 16.61
N HIS A 459 23.82 -5.97 17.59
CA HIS A 459 24.62 -7.12 18.02
C HIS A 459 23.78 -8.24 18.63
N ASN A 460 22.75 -7.89 19.43
CA ASN A 460 21.86 -8.89 20.01
C ASN A 460 21.03 -9.61 18.94
N ASP A 461 20.47 -8.85 17.99
CA ASP A 461 19.66 -9.39 16.90
C ASP A 461 20.51 -10.29 15.99
N TRP A 462 21.74 -9.87 15.67
CA TRP A 462 22.68 -10.70 14.92
C TRP A 462 23.06 -11.98 15.67
N SER A 463 23.41 -11.88 16.96
CA SER A 463 23.74 -13.06 17.79
C SER A 463 22.59 -14.07 17.81
N PHE A 464 21.34 -13.58 17.85
CA PHE A 464 20.16 -14.42 17.76
C PHE A 464 20.01 -15.08 16.38
N ILE A 465 20.24 -14.35 15.28
CA ILE A 465 20.25 -14.89 13.92
C ILE A 465 21.30 -15.99 13.78
N GLN A 466 22.52 -15.77 14.28
CA GLN A 466 23.60 -16.75 14.28
C GLN A 466 23.23 -18.02 15.06
N MET A 467 22.63 -17.87 16.24
CA MET A 467 22.15 -19.00 17.05
C MET A 467 21.09 -19.81 16.30
N MET A 468 20.10 -19.16 15.68
CA MET A 468 19.06 -19.84 14.89
C MET A 468 19.64 -20.55 13.67
N CYS A 469 20.63 -19.94 13.00
CA CYS A 469 21.35 -20.56 11.89
C CYS A 469 22.11 -21.82 12.33
N SER A 470 22.84 -21.76 13.45
CA SER A 470 23.52 -22.94 14.02
C SER A 470 22.56 -24.09 14.32
N GLN A 471 21.36 -23.80 14.83
CA GLN A 471 20.35 -24.83 15.08
C GLN A 471 19.87 -25.49 13.78
N ILE A 472 19.66 -24.71 12.71
CA ILE A 472 19.20 -25.24 11.42
C ILE A 472 20.28 -26.11 10.76
N LEU A 473 21.54 -25.70 10.83
CA LEU A 473 22.64 -26.46 10.23
C LEU A 473 22.95 -27.75 11.01
N ASN A 474 22.65 -27.80 12.30
CA ASN A 474 22.85 -28.99 13.15
C ASN A 474 21.65 -29.95 13.14
N GLU A 475 20.46 -29.49 12.75
CA GLU A 475 19.29 -30.36 12.56
C GLU A 475 19.52 -31.25 11.34
N SER A 476 19.72 -32.56 11.57
CA SER A 476 19.72 -33.55 10.47
C SER A 476 18.42 -33.41 9.67
N PRO A 477 18.44 -33.54 8.33
CA PRO A 477 17.25 -33.36 7.51
C PRO A 477 16.21 -34.41 7.92
N SER A 478 15.28 -34.02 8.80
CA SER A 478 14.15 -34.87 9.13
C SER A 478 13.40 -35.12 7.84
N GLY A 479 13.17 -36.40 7.51
CA GLY A 479 12.63 -36.88 6.23
C GLY A 479 11.19 -36.48 5.93
N ARG A 480 10.83 -35.21 6.13
CA ARG A 480 9.61 -34.61 5.63
C ARG A 480 9.73 -34.54 4.11
N ARG A 481 9.10 -35.50 3.44
CA ARG A 481 8.94 -35.47 1.98
C ARG A 481 8.31 -34.14 1.58
N PRO A 482 8.86 -33.42 0.59
CA PRO A 482 8.20 -32.27 0.03
C PRO A 482 6.82 -32.69 -0.47
N ILE A 483 5.77 -32.01 -0.01
CA ILE A 483 4.41 -32.22 -0.48
C ILE A 483 4.33 -31.62 -1.89
N SER A 484 3.88 -32.40 -2.87
CA SER A 484 3.87 -31.93 -4.25
C SER A 484 2.79 -30.86 -4.46
N MET A 485 3.03 -29.93 -5.38
CA MET A 485 2.03 -28.94 -5.81
C MET A 485 0.73 -29.59 -6.30
N ALA A 486 0.82 -30.79 -6.86
CA ALA A 486 -0.35 -31.56 -7.29
C ALA A 486 -1.22 -32.01 -6.09
N ASP A 487 -0.59 -32.34 -4.95
CA ASP A 487 -1.30 -32.72 -3.73
C ASP A 487 -1.96 -31.52 -3.05
N ILE A 488 -1.33 -30.34 -3.09
CA ILE A 488 -1.89 -29.09 -2.56
C ILE A 488 -3.10 -28.65 -3.38
N LYS A 489 -2.98 -28.69 -4.72
CA LYS A 489 -4.07 -28.31 -5.64
C LYS A 489 -5.25 -29.28 -5.59
N LYS A 490 -5.01 -30.56 -5.29
CA LYS A 490 -6.05 -31.55 -4.98
C LYS A 490 -6.77 -31.25 -3.66
N ARG A 491 -6.05 -30.76 -2.64
CA ARG A 491 -6.59 -30.45 -1.31
C ARG A 491 -7.28 -29.09 -1.26
N ASN A 492 -6.86 -28.13 -2.08
CA ASN A 492 -7.43 -26.79 -2.15
C ASN A 492 -7.53 -26.32 -3.62
N PRO A 493 -8.71 -26.45 -4.27
CA PRO A 493 -8.92 -26.04 -5.66
C PRO A 493 -8.70 -24.55 -5.92
N SER A 494 -8.81 -23.69 -4.89
CA SER A 494 -8.59 -22.24 -4.97
C SER A 494 -7.16 -21.81 -4.64
N PHE A 495 -6.24 -22.76 -4.47
CA PHE A 495 -4.81 -22.49 -4.37
C PHE A 495 -4.29 -21.93 -5.70
N GLY A 496 -3.83 -20.67 -5.68
CA GLY A 496 -3.36 -19.93 -6.86
C GLY A 496 -4.37 -18.96 -7.48
N THR A 497 -5.63 -18.91 -7.03
CA THR A 497 -6.60 -17.88 -7.48
C THR A 497 -6.44 -16.54 -6.76
N SER A 498 -5.75 -16.49 -5.61
CA SER A 498 -5.38 -15.23 -4.95
C SER A 498 -3.98 -14.81 -5.39
N LEU A 499 -3.90 -14.23 -6.60
CA LEU A 499 -2.66 -13.84 -7.29
C LEU A 499 -2.38 -12.34 -7.13
N LEU A 500 -2.55 -11.79 -5.94
CA LEU A 500 -2.30 -10.35 -5.65
C LEU A 500 -1.28 -10.08 -4.54
N LEU A 501 -0.63 -11.12 -3.99
CA LEU A 501 0.44 -10.96 -3.00
C LEU A 501 1.60 -11.89 -3.29
N SER A 502 2.53 -11.48 -4.15
CA SER A 502 3.96 -11.80 -4.01
C SER A 502 4.80 -11.10 -5.07
N ASN A 503 5.77 -10.33 -4.59
CA ASN A 503 6.89 -9.80 -5.37
C ASN A 503 7.77 -10.96 -5.86
N SER A 504 7.71 -11.30 -7.14
CA SER A 504 8.88 -11.72 -7.93
C SER A 504 8.47 -11.80 -9.40
N PRO A 505 8.91 -10.86 -10.27
CA PRO A 505 8.86 -11.11 -11.69
C PRO A 505 9.97 -12.11 -12.05
N MET A 506 9.61 -13.12 -12.84
CA MET A 506 10.51 -14.05 -13.55
C MET A 506 11.29 -15.08 -12.71
N THR A 507 10.58 -16.11 -12.23
CA THR A 507 11.11 -17.49 -12.08
C THR A 507 9.92 -18.45 -12.12
N PRO A 508 10.07 -19.73 -12.52
CA PRO A 508 8.95 -20.67 -12.57
C PRO A 508 8.25 -20.67 -11.21
N LYS A 509 6.93 -20.46 -11.22
CA LYS A 509 6.08 -20.34 -10.03
C LYS A 509 6.10 -21.65 -9.24
N VAL A 510 7.14 -21.87 -8.45
CA VAL A 510 7.25 -22.91 -7.44
C VAL A 510 7.40 -22.18 -6.11
N MET A 511 6.28 -21.67 -5.60
CA MET A 511 6.18 -21.40 -4.18
C MET A 511 6.08 -22.75 -3.48
N ASN A 512 7.05 -23.04 -2.63
CA ASN A 512 7.01 -24.16 -1.71
C ASN A 512 5.73 -24.09 -0.84
N ALA A 513 5.13 -25.25 -0.59
CA ALA A 513 3.89 -25.49 0.16
C ALA A 513 3.84 -24.83 1.55
N SER A 514 4.97 -24.38 2.06
CA SER A 514 5.11 -23.70 3.35
C SER A 514 4.50 -22.31 3.42
N TYR A 515 4.16 -21.68 2.27
CA TYR A 515 3.56 -20.34 2.25
C TYR A 515 2.02 -20.31 2.31
N VAL A 516 1.36 -21.48 2.28
CA VAL A 516 -0.08 -21.63 2.54
C VAL A 516 -0.29 -22.81 3.46
N ALA A 517 0.05 -22.63 4.73
CA ALA A 517 -0.44 -23.47 5.81
C ALA A 517 -0.95 -22.57 6.95
N ILE A 518 -1.87 -21.68 6.60
CA ILE A 518 -2.98 -21.37 7.47
C ILE A 518 -4.20 -21.98 6.77
N PHE A 519 -5.00 -22.71 7.54
CA PHE A 519 -6.22 -23.43 7.16
C PHE A 519 -6.05 -24.90 6.73
N GLU A 520 -6.39 -25.78 7.67
CA GLU A 520 -7.30 -26.89 7.38
C GLU A 520 -8.74 -26.32 7.29
N PRO A 521 -9.43 -26.40 6.15
CA PRO A 521 -10.85 -26.04 6.04
C PRO A 521 -11.79 -27.09 6.67
N GLY A 522 -11.22 -28.18 7.19
CA GLY A 522 -11.96 -29.37 7.59
C GLY A 522 -12.68 -29.26 8.93
N GLU A 523 -12.17 -28.51 9.91
CA GLU A 523 -12.75 -28.51 11.26
C GLU A 523 -13.95 -27.57 11.37
N ALA A 524 -13.91 -26.37 10.78
CA ALA A 524 -15.03 -25.41 10.86
C ALA A 524 -16.27 -25.88 10.05
N ILE A 525 -16.06 -26.55 8.91
CA ILE A 525 -17.16 -27.11 8.10
C ILE A 525 -17.73 -28.35 8.80
N LYS A 526 -16.90 -29.13 9.48
CA LYS A 526 -17.36 -30.31 10.25
C LYS A 526 -18.13 -29.89 11.51
N GLU A 527 -17.69 -28.87 12.23
CA GLU A 527 -18.46 -28.28 13.35
C GLU A 527 -19.79 -27.65 12.91
N PHE A 528 -19.83 -27.03 11.73
CA PHE A 528 -21.06 -26.45 11.19
C PHE A 528 -22.03 -27.53 10.66
N LEU A 529 -21.52 -28.59 10.03
CA LEU A 529 -22.33 -29.71 9.53
C LEU A 529 -22.81 -30.63 10.64
N ASP A 530 -22.03 -30.83 11.71
CA ASP A 530 -22.45 -31.61 12.88
C ASP A 530 -23.53 -30.88 13.70
N ARG A 531 -23.63 -29.55 13.61
CA ARG A 531 -24.68 -28.76 14.27
C ARG A 531 -25.99 -28.65 13.47
N ASN A 532 -25.98 -28.77 12.15
CA ASN A 532 -27.17 -28.52 11.31
C ASN A 532 -27.43 -29.67 10.31
N ASN A 533 -28.25 -30.63 10.74
CA ASN A 533 -28.48 -31.91 10.08
C ASN A 533 -29.41 -31.85 8.84
N SER A 534 -29.27 -30.88 7.92
CA SER A 534 -30.32 -30.62 6.91
C SER A 534 -29.94 -30.05 5.53
N PHE A 535 -28.70 -30.22 5.02
CA PHE A 535 -28.40 -29.88 3.61
C PHE A 535 -27.48 -30.89 2.90
N ARG A 536 -27.78 -31.22 1.63
CA ARG A 536 -26.98 -32.10 0.76
C ARG A 536 -26.79 -31.46 -0.62
N VAL A 537 -25.55 -31.18 -1.03
CA VAL A 537 -25.19 -30.67 -2.37
C VAL A 537 -25.14 -31.84 -3.35
N VAL A 538 -25.75 -31.70 -4.53
CA VAL A 538 -25.68 -32.69 -5.63
C VAL A 538 -25.23 -31.97 -6.90
N ASN A 539 -24.05 -32.32 -7.41
CA ASN A 539 -23.62 -31.96 -8.76
C ASN A 539 -24.33 -32.90 -9.76
N LYS A 540 -25.02 -32.35 -10.76
CA LYS A 540 -25.48 -33.10 -11.93
C LYS A 540 -24.81 -32.55 -13.17
N ASP A 541 -24.13 -33.42 -13.91
CA ASP A 541 -23.56 -33.10 -15.21
C ASP A 541 -24.67 -32.80 -16.23
N SER A 542 -24.54 -31.69 -16.97
CA SER A 542 -25.45 -31.36 -18.06
C SER A 542 -25.23 -32.29 -19.27
N PRO A 543 -26.30 -32.85 -19.88
CA PRO A 543 -26.20 -33.67 -21.10
C PRO A 543 -25.55 -32.95 -22.29
N VAL A 544 -25.55 -31.62 -22.29
CA VAL A 544 -24.93 -30.78 -23.32
C VAL A 544 -23.40 -30.81 -23.22
N LEU A 545 -22.86 -30.92 -21.99
CA LEU A 545 -21.42 -31.02 -21.72
C LEU A 545 -20.83 -32.34 -22.24
N GLN A 546 -21.57 -33.45 -22.07
CA GLN A 546 -21.14 -34.77 -22.54
C GLN A 546 -21.12 -34.88 -24.07
N ARG A 547 -22.02 -34.19 -24.79
CA ARG A 547 -22.02 -34.17 -26.27
C ARG A 547 -20.86 -33.33 -26.83
N ARG A 548 -20.49 -32.21 -26.17
CA ARG A 548 -19.34 -31.39 -26.57
C ARG A 548 -18.01 -32.09 -26.33
N LEU A 549 -17.84 -32.79 -25.20
CA LEU A 549 -16.63 -33.56 -24.89
C LEU A 549 -16.38 -34.72 -25.88
N LYS A 550 -17.43 -35.38 -26.37
CA LYS A 550 -17.27 -36.42 -27.42
C LYS A 550 -16.89 -35.87 -28.80
N GLY A 551 -17.25 -34.62 -29.11
CA GLY A 551 -16.81 -33.93 -30.32
C GLY A 551 -15.35 -33.46 -30.27
N LEU A 552 -14.87 -33.12 -29.06
CA LEU A 552 -13.52 -32.59 -28.81
C LEU A 552 -12.39 -33.65 -28.88
N VAL A 553 -12.69 -34.94 -28.74
CA VAL A 553 -11.67 -36.03 -28.77
C VAL A 553 -11.30 -36.48 -30.20
N ARG A 554 -11.94 -35.93 -31.25
CA ARG A 554 -11.74 -36.37 -32.65
C ARG A 554 -10.95 -35.41 -33.56
N GLY A 555 -10.45 -34.28 -33.06
CA GLY A 555 -9.68 -33.33 -33.86
C GLY A 555 -8.45 -32.82 -33.11
N GLU A 556 -7.27 -33.32 -33.46
CA GLU A 556 -5.99 -32.87 -32.91
C GLU A 556 -5.60 -31.47 -33.42
N ARG A 557 -6.15 -30.40 -32.83
CA ARG A 557 -5.62 -29.03 -33.02
C ARG A 557 -5.66 -28.26 -31.70
N GLN A 558 -4.52 -27.68 -31.30
CA GLN A 558 -4.43 -26.66 -30.27
C GLN A 558 -4.88 -25.30 -30.85
N PHE A 559 -5.68 -24.52 -30.10
CA PHE A 559 -5.32 -23.16 -29.62
C PHE A 559 -6.52 -22.36 -29.04
N SER A 560 -6.13 -21.38 -28.21
CA SER A 560 -6.81 -20.19 -27.68
C SER A 560 -7.83 -20.36 -26.54
N LEU A 561 -7.50 -19.81 -25.37
CA LEU A 561 -8.33 -19.71 -24.16
C LEU A 561 -8.92 -18.30 -24.08
N ASP A 562 -9.86 -18.00 -24.98
CA ASP A 562 -10.83 -16.92 -24.81
C ASP A 562 -12.23 -17.54 -24.85
N SER A 563 -12.77 -17.87 -23.67
CA SER A 563 -14.21 -18.04 -23.46
C SER A 563 -14.51 -18.19 -21.96
N HIS A 564 -15.15 -17.18 -21.39
CA HIS A 564 -15.78 -17.23 -20.06
C HIS A 564 -16.93 -18.27 -20.06
N ILE A 565 -17.16 -18.93 -18.91
CA ILE A 565 -18.34 -19.79 -18.66
C ILE A 565 -19.10 -19.25 -17.45
N ASP A 566 -20.38 -18.95 -17.66
CA ASP A 566 -21.39 -18.69 -16.64
C ASP A 566 -21.72 -19.94 -15.83
N LEU A 567 -21.76 -19.82 -14.50
CA LEU A 567 -22.29 -20.83 -13.58
C LEU A 567 -23.52 -20.27 -12.86
N MET A 568 -24.70 -20.81 -13.15
CA MET A 568 -25.89 -20.61 -12.32
C MET A 568 -25.89 -21.60 -11.15
N VAL A 569 -26.15 -21.09 -9.94
CA VAL A 569 -26.37 -21.88 -8.72
C VAL A 569 -27.86 -21.85 -8.38
N ALA A 570 -28.49 -23.02 -8.21
CA ALA A 570 -29.87 -23.14 -7.71
C ALA A 570 -29.89 -23.93 -6.39
N ALA A 571 -30.57 -23.38 -5.38
CA ALA A 571 -30.78 -24.02 -4.07
C ALA A 571 -32.22 -24.56 -3.98
N ASN A 572 -32.39 -25.83 -3.60
CA ASN A 572 -33.70 -26.45 -3.37
C ASN A 572 -33.91 -26.79 -1.89
N SER A 573 -34.99 -26.29 -1.31
CA SER A 573 -35.47 -26.60 0.04
C SER A 573 -36.47 -27.77 0.01
N LYS A 574 -36.30 -28.76 0.88
CA LYS A 574 -37.32 -29.79 1.12
C LYS A 574 -38.37 -29.23 2.08
N ARG A 575 -39.51 -28.79 1.55
CA ARG A 575 -40.72 -28.48 2.34
C ARG A 575 -41.47 -29.78 2.66
N SER A 576 -41.77 -29.98 3.94
CA SER A 576 -42.62 -31.05 4.46
C SER A 576 -44.03 -30.97 3.85
N GLN A 577 -44.54 -32.11 3.36
CA GLN A 577 -45.92 -32.26 2.94
C GLN A 577 -46.84 -32.28 4.17
N ARG A 578 -47.73 -31.29 4.28
CA ARG A 578 -49.06 -31.47 4.87
C ARG A 578 -50.11 -30.88 3.92
N LYS A 579 -51.15 -31.69 3.70
CA LYS A 579 -52.24 -31.58 2.72
C LYS A 579 -53.12 -30.35 2.96
N SER A 580 -53.64 -29.79 1.86
CA SER A 580 -55.08 -29.62 1.50
C SER A 580 -55.29 -28.27 0.79
N VAL A 581 -55.63 -28.22 -0.51
CA VAL A 581 -56.97 -28.31 -1.13
C VAL A 581 -57.27 -26.96 -1.81
N THR A 582 -57.42 -27.01 -3.16
CA THR A 582 -58.23 -26.14 -4.08
C THR A 582 -58.07 -24.62 -4.00
N SER A 583 -58.09 -23.80 -5.06
CA SER A 583 -58.42 -23.91 -6.49
C SER A 583 -58.36 -22.49 -7.09
N ILE A 584 -58.22 -22.37 -8.42
CA ILE A 584 -58.68 -21.25 -9.29
C ILE A 584 -57.75 -20.00 -9.25
N GLU A 585 -56.96 -19.70 -10.30
CA GLU A 585 -57.34 -18.97 -11.55
C GLU A 585 -58.02 -17.63 -11.22
N GLU A 586 -57.81 -16.47 -11.82
CA GLU A 586 -57.05 -15.96 -12.94
C GLU A 586 -57.22 -14.42 -12.83
N HIS A 587 -56.54 -13.69 -13.71
CA HIS A 587 -56.95 -12.37 -14.23
C HIS A 587 -56.43 -11.06 -13.58
N SER A 588 -55.47 -10.53 -14.33
CA SER A 588 -55.48 -9.24 -15.06
C SER A 588 -55.16 -7.93 -14.34
N LEU A 589 -54.12 -7.33 -14.91
CA LEU A 589 -53.72 -5.93 -14.93
C LEU A 589 -54.81 -5.00 -15.52
N GLY A 590 -54.74 -3.74 -15.10
CA GLY A 590 -55.35 -2.54 -15.69
C GLY A 590 -55.46 -1.48 -14.59
N GLU A 591 -54.59 -0.45 -14.56
CA GLU A 591 -54.82 0.87 -15.20
C GLU A 591 -56.13 1.50 -14.69
N ASP A 592 -56.23 2.72 -14.20
CA ASP A 592 -55.43 3.94 -14.34
C ASP A 592 -55.99 4.96 -13.32
N SER A 593 -55.41 6.16 -13.34
CA SER A 593 -56.09 7.46 -13.20
C SER A 593 -55.75 8.30 -11.96
N GLU A 594 -55.08 9.40 -12.31
CA GLU A 594 -54.87 10.67 -11.64
C GLU A 594 -56.16 11.29 -11.08
N GLU A 595 -56.02 12.10 -10.03
CA GLU A 595 -56.25 13.56 -10.06
C GLU A 595 -56.53 14.12 -8.65
N ARG A 596 -55.82 15.21 -8.33
CA ARG A 596 -56.27 16.47 -7.68
C ARG A 596 -56.97 16.39 -6.30
N SER A 597 -56.91 17.33 -5.37
CA SER A 597 -56.14 18.56 -5.10
C SER A 597 -56.74 19.17 -3.82
N SER A 598 -55.90 19.55 -2.83
CA SER A 598 -56.09 20.65 -1.84
C SER A 598 -57.27 20.59 -0.82
N PRO A 599 -57.35 21.47 0.23
CA PRO A 599 -56.34 22.35 0.85
C PRO A 599 -56.31 22.34 2.41
N GLU A 600 -55.29 23.03 2.94
CA GLU A 600 -55.14 23.86 4.16
C GLU A 600 -56.33 24.03 5.13
N ASP A 601 -56.09 23.96 6.47
CA ASP A 601 -55.90 25.16 7.32
C ASP A 601 -55.83 24.87 8.84
N ALA A 602 -55.19 25.79 9.56
CA ALA A 602 -54.86 25.76 10.98
C ALA A 602 -55.98 26.25 11.93
N ALA A 603 -56.00 25.77 13.19
CA ALA A 603 -56.46 26.57 14.35
C ALA A 603 -56.03 25.99 15.71
N ARG A 604 -55.54 26.87 16.59
CA ARG A 604 -55.21 26.70 18.01
C ARG A 604 -56.44 26.48 18.90
N CYS A 605 -56.23 25.87 20.08
CA CYS A 605 -57.01 26.17 21.29
C CYS A 605 -56.15 26.02 22.55
N ASP A 606 -56.12 27.09 23.37
CA ASP A 606 -55.51 27.20 24.70
C ASP A 606 -56.31 26.45 25.77
N LYS A 607 -55.62 25.98 26.84
CA LYS A 607 -55.88 26.41 28.24
C LYS A 607 -55.03 25.66 29.29
N CYS A 608 -54.27 26.48 30.03
CA CYS A 608 -54.01 26.48 31.49
C CYS A 608 -53.37 25.23 32.12
N GLY A 609 -52.27 25.29 32.89
CA GLY A 609 -51.53 26.41 33.46
C GLY A 609 -51.15 26.07 34.91
N GLN A 610 -49.86 26.12 35.27
CA GLN A 610 -49.34 26.90 36.40
C GLN A 610 -47.84 26.66 36.60
N VAL A 611 -47.15 27.79 36.79
CA VAL A 611 -45.75 27.95 37.19
C VAL A 611 -45.68 27.96 38.71
N ILE A 612 -44.72 27.25 39.31
CA ILE A 612 -44.04 27.69 40.54
C ILE A 612 -42.53 27.41 40.40
N SER A 613 -41.77 28.42 40.76
CA SER A 613 -40.31 28.58 40.78
C SER A 613 -39.50 27.48 41.46
N LEU A 614 -38.41 27.05 40.81
CA LEU A 614 -37.01 27.32 41.20
C LEU A 614 -36.07 27.00 40.03
#